data_AF-A0AAJ7TGS5-F1
#
_entry.id   AF-A0AAJ7TGS5-F1
#
_cell.length_a   1.000
_cell.length_b   1.000
_cell.length_c   1.000
_cell.angle_alpha   90.00
_cell.angle_beta   90.00
_cell.angle_gamma   90.00
#
_symmetry.space_group_name_H-M   'P 1'
#
loop_
_entity.id
_entity.type
_entity.pdbx_description
1 polymer ?
#
loop_
_entity_poly.entity_id
_entity_poly.type
_entity_poly.pdbx_seq_one_letter_code
_entity_poly.pdbx_strand_id
1 'polypeptide(L)'
;MGRGAVLIYGSRSLAALLYRRTRTSARMRSALSTTTTITATLRLARPNNRGDKRSDLSTKRLVCVAITCQRRSLPSYRRPGEPPPRHGWAEVLSEFKSPHIKYVCPHAPLMPVTLNLRQMMPSWFDIIGLSPDASEDEDGIKRAAETVRGLIEQEIKAGIPSHRIVLAGFSQGGALSLYTALTSRHKLGGVVALSCWLPLRDSFTQSDGTHAGVPVLQCHGEADVLVPPLFGQLTADKLRSLLGPDAVTFKTYRGLGHSSTQEEMIDVKKFLETQVPDSN
;
A
#
# COMPACT_ATOMS: atom_id res chain seq x y z
N MET A 1 -44.78 5.49 -1.79
CA MET A 1 -44.31 6.02 -3.09
C MET A 1 -43.20 7.01 -2.82
N GLY A 2 -42.09 6.95 -3.57
CA GLY A 2 -40.99 7.94 -3.50
C GLY A 2 -39.64 7.34 -3.15
N ARG A 3 -38.86 6.97 -4.17
CA ARG A 3 -37.51 6.40 -4.11
C ARG A 3 -36.46 7.52 -4.02
N GLY A 4 -35.38 7.30 -3.26
CA GLY A 4 -34.13 8.06 -3.32
C GLY A 4 -33.00 7.27 -2.65
N ALA A 5 -31.96 6.93 -3.40
CA ALA A 5 -30.92 5.94 -3.04
C ALA A 5 -29.62 6.58 -2.56
N VAL A 6 -28.84 5.88 -1.72
CA VAL A 6 -27.36 5.94 -1.72
C VAL A 6 -26.79 4.56 -1.42
N LEU A 7 -25.97 4.07 -2.35
CA LEU A 7 -25.28 2.79 -2.37
C LEU A 7 -23.78 3.10 -2.47
N ILE A 8 -22.94 2.63 -1.56
CA ILE A 8 -21.47 2.73 -1.71
C ILE A 8 -20.84 1.35 -1.50
N TYR A 9 -20.53 0.72 -2.64
CA TYR A 9 -19.48 -0.30 -2.72
C TYR A 9 -18.22 0.39 -3.26
N GLY A 10 -17.10 0.17 -2.57
CA GLY A 10 -15.79 0.61 -3.03
C GLY A 10 -15.46 0.00 -4.39
N SER A 11 -15.34 0.86 -5.41
CA SER A 11 -14.53 0.74 -6.64
C SER A 11 -15.13 1.47 -7.85
N ARG A 12 -15.61 2.72 -7.69
CA ARG A 12 -15.71 3.67 -8.81
C ARG A 12 -15.30 5.07 -8.36
N SER A 13 -14.39 5.66 -9.13
CA SER A 13 -13.98 7.06 -9.06
C SER A 13 -15.19 7.99 -9.04
N LEU A 14 -15.29 8.83 -8.02
CA LEU A 14 -16.19 9.97 -7.96
C LEU A 14 -15.63 11.08 -8.85
N ALA A 15 -15.79 10.96 -10.18
CA ALA A 15 -15.46 12.03 -11.13
C ALA A 15 -16.34 12.02 -12.40
N ALA A 16 -17.42 11.22 -12.46
CA ALA A 16 -18.19 11.03 -13.69
C ALA A 16 -19.69 11.34 -13.60
N LEU A 17 -20.13 12.22 -12.68
CA LEU A 17 -21.55 12.60 -12.60
C LEU A 17 -21.85 14.10 -12.46
N LEU A 18 -21.01 14.99 -13.01
CA LEU A 18 -21.36 16.41 -13.18
C LEU A 18 -20.95 17.07 -14.50
N TYR A 19 -20.58 16.31 -15.55
CA TYR A 19 -20.29 16.95 -16.84
C TYR A 19 -20.70 16.11 -18.04
N ARG A 20 -21.99 16.13 -18.39
CA ARG A 20 -22.47 15.91 -19.77
C ARG A 20 -23.89 16.46 -19.97
N ARG A 21 -23.97 17.73 -20.35
CA ARG A 21 -24.96 18.34 -21.27
C ARG A 21 -24.36 19.71 -21.63
N THR A 22 -23.59 19.82 -22.71
CA THR A 22 -24.12 20.34 -23.98
C THR A 22 -23.50 19.64 -25.21
N ARG A 23 -24.39 19.04 -26.02
CA ARG A 23 -24.48 19.01 -27.49
C ARG A 23 -23.19 19.22 -28.34
N THR A 24 -22.72 18.21 -29.08
CA THR A 24 -23.11 17.71 -30.45
C THR A 24 -22.44 18.41 -31.65
N SER A 25 -22.03 17.56 -32.60
CA SER A 25 -21.57 17.80 -33.99
C SER A 25 -20.10 18.26 -34.10
N ALA A 26 -19.23 17.80 -35.00
CA ALA A 26 -19.42 17.09 -36.28
C ALA A 26 -18.13 16.34 -36.72
N ARG A 27 -18.33 15.26 -37.49
CA ARG A 27 -17.58 14.69 -38.63
C ARG A 27 -16.04 14.85 -38.79
N MET A 28 -15.36 13.68 -38.78
CA MET A 28 -14.73 12.96 -39.92
C MET A 28 -13.62 13.60 -40.79
N ARG A 29 -12.49 12.86 -40.90
CA ARG A 29 -11.48 12.66 -42.00
C ARG A 29 -10.03 12.91 -41.52
N SER A 30 -9.21 11.86 -41.35
CA SER A 30 -8.30 11.18 -42.30
C SER A 30 -6.96 11.89 -42.59
N ALA A 31 -5.84 11.25 -42.26
CA ALA A 31 -4.55 11.22 -42.98
C ALA A 31 -3.58 10.31 -42.19
N LEU A 32 -3.20 9.15 -42.72
CA LEU A 32 -1.92 8.84 -43.39
C LEU A 32 -0.71 8.84 -42.41
N SER A 33 -0.23 7.66 -42.00
CA SER A 33 0.80 6.84 -42.69
C SER A 33 2.21 7.24 -42.30
N THR A 34 2.87 6.43 -41.47
CA THR A 34 4.25 6.00 -41.77
C THR A 34 4.62 4.74 -40.99
N THR A 35 5.08 3.75 -41.75
CA THR A 35 5.56 2.44 -41.39
C THR A 35 6.92 2.52 -40.70
N THR A 36 7.18 1.68 -39.71
CA THR A 36 8.54 1.13 -39.47
C THR A 36 8.42 -0.28 -38.91
N THR A 37 8.87 -1.23 -39.73
CA THR A 37 9.03 -2.65 -39.42
C THR A 37 10.36 -2.85 -38.71
N ILE A 38 10.37 -3.55 -37.57
CA ILE A 38 11.58 -4.19 -37.05
C ILE A 38 11.28 -5.67 -36.80
N THR A 39 11.91 -6.49 -37.62
CA THR A 39 11.96 -7.95 -37.56
C THR A 39 12.93 -8.39 -36.46
N ALA A 40 12.50 -9.29 -35.57
CA ALA A 40 13.41 -9.99 -34.67
C ALA A 40 13.14 -11.51 -34.73
N THR A 41 14.13 -12.21 -35.26
CA THR A 41 14.17 -13.64 -35.57
C THR A 41 14.23 -14.50 -34.30
N LEU A 42 13.29 -15.43 -34.15
CA LEU A 42 13.35 -16.52 -33.17
C LEU A 42 14.54 -17.44 -33.46
N ARG A 43 15.45 -17.61 -32.49
CA ARG A 43 16.35 -18.77 -32.42
C ARG A 43 15.99 -19.62 -31.21
N LEU A 44 15.59 -20.85 -31.51
CA LEU A 44 15.38 -21.94 -30.56
C LEU A 44 16.73 -22.38 -29.98
N ALA A 45 16.85 -22.40 -28.65
CA ALA A 45 17.92 -23.10 -27.95
C ALA A 45 17.30 -24.13 -27.00
N ARG A 46 17.64 -25.40 -27.22
CA ARG A 46 17.32 -26.55 -26.36
C ARG A 46 18.52 -26.86 -25.44
N PRO A 47 18.33 -27.68 -24.39
CA PRO A 47 18.87 -27.42 -23.06
C PRO A 47 20.29 -27.97 -22.87
N ASN A 48 21.07 -27.36 -21.99
CA ASN A 48 22.31 -27.95 -21.49
C ASN A 48 22.19 -28.22 -19.99
N ASN A 49 22.38 -29.49 -19.67
CA ASN A 49 22.27 -30.09 -18.34
C ASN A 49 23.66 -30.01 -17.68
N ARG A 50 23.86 -29.07 -16.76
CA ARG A 50 25.01 -29.08 -15.84
C ARG A 50 24.51 -28.66 -14.46
N GLY A 51 24.74 -29.56 -13.49
CA GLY A 51 24.36 -29.39 -12.10
C GLY A 51 25.00 -28.12 -11.54
N ASP A 52 24.15 -27.16 -11.22
CA ASP A 52 24.55 -25.95 -10.52
C ASP A 52 24.28 -26.16 -9.03
N LYS A 53 25.36 -26.34 -8.27
CA LYS A 53 25.32 -26.24 -6.81
C LYS A 53 24.93 -24.80 -6.49
N ARG A 54 23.63 -24.55 -6.28
CA ARG A 54 23.13 -23.32 -5.65
C ARG A 54 23.77 -23.18 -4.28
N SER A 55 24.89 -22.47 -4.24
CA SER A 55 25.43 -21.91 -3.03
C SER A 55 24.41 -20.92 -2.46
N ASP A 56 24.31 -20.97 -1.15
CA ASP A 56 23.40 -20.26 -0.27
C ASP A 56 23.44 -18.74 -0.47
N LEU A 57 22.42 -18.20 -1.16
CA LEU A 57 22.13 -16.76 -1.31
C LEU A 57 21.14 -16.25 -0.23
N SER A 58 20.95 -17.00 0.87
CA SER A 58 19.79 -16.80 1.75
C SER A 58 19.94 -15.74 2.86
N THR A 59 21.13 -15.21 3.13
CA THR A 59 21.38 -14.39 4.33
C THR A 59 21.36 -12.87 4.13
N LYS A 60 21.15 -12.36 2.91
CA LYS A 60 21.24 -10.91 2.61
C LYS A 60 19.99 -10.29 1.95
N ARG A 61 18.78 -10.74 2.27
CA ARG A 61 17.54 -10.23 1.64
C ARG A 61 16.81 -9.23 2.53
N LEU A 62 16.14 -8.23 1.93
CA LEU A 62 15.15 -7.39 2.62
C LEU A 62 13.83 -8.16 2.70
N VAL A 63 13.06 -7.97 3.77
CA VAL A 63 11.64 -8.33 3.76
C VAL A 63 10.78 -7.08 3.81
N CYS A 64 10.03 -6.84 2.75
CA CYS A 64 8.95 -5.86 2.73
C CYS A 64 7.64 -6.57 3.07
N VAL A 65 7.06 -6.28 4.23
CA VAL A 65 5.73 -6.78 4.59
C VAL A 65 4.71 -5.75 4.13
N ALA A 66 4.09 -6.03 2.99
CA ALA A 66 3.05 -5.19 2.40
C ALA A 66 1.67 -5.56 2.98
N ILE A 67 1.21 -4.79 3.95
CA ILE A 67 -0.07 -4.94 4.61
C ILE A 67 -1.17 -4.35 3.72
N THR A 68 -1.98 -5.23 3.15
CA THR A 68 -3.02 -4.85 2.19
C THR A 68 -4.38 -5.34 2.67
N CYS A 69 -5.43 -4.56 2.44
CA CYS A 69 -6.80 -4.98 2.74
C CYS A 69 -7.42 -5.81 1.61
N GLN A 70 -6.66 -6.22 0.59
CA GLN A 70 -7.25 -6.83 -0.60
C GLN A 70 -7.22 -8.35 -0.54
N ARG A 71 -8.35 -8.95 -0.92
CA ARG A 71 -8.41 -10.37 -1.27
C ARG A 71 -7.82 -10.56 -2.66
N ARG A 72 -7.08 -11.64 -2.89
CA ARG A 72 -6.84 -12.14 -4.25
C ARG A 72 -8.20 -12.35 -4.90
N SER A 73 -8.45 -11.75 -6.07
CA SER A 73 -9.65 -12.05 -6.84
C SER A 73 -9.65 -13.54 -7.15
N LEU A 74 -10.46 -14.32 -6.43
CA LEU A 74 -10.71 -15.71 -6.79
C LEU A 74 -11.48 -15.68 -8.13
N PRO A 75 -11.08 -16.47 -9.15
CA PRO A 75 -11.73 -16.47 -10.47
C PRO A 75 -13.25 -16.74 -10.43
N SER A 76 -13.73 -17.34 -9.34
CA SER A 76 -15.08 -17.88 -9.20
C SER A 76 -16.16 -16.88 -8.77
N TYR A 77 -15.80 -15.66 -8.35
CA TYR A 77 -16.76 -14.64 -7.91
C TYR A 77 -16.62 -13.36 -8.74
N ARG A 78 -16.93 -13.45 -10.03
CA ARG A 78 -17.14 -12.29 -10.90
C ARG A 78 -18.60 -12.33 -11.34
N ARG A 79 -19.38 -11.30 -11.02
CA ARG A 79 -20.71 -11.15 -11.63
C ARG A 79 -20.53 -10.68 -13.08
N PRO A 80 -21.32 -11.18 -14.05
CA PRO A 80 -21.27 -10.68 -15.41
C PRO A 80 -21.46 -9.16 -15.45
N GLY A 81 -20.52 -8.44 -16.05
CA GLY A 81 -20.57 -6.97 -16.18
C GLY A 81 -19.73 -6.17 -15.18
N GLU A 82 -19.10 -6.81 -14.20
CA GLU A 82 -18.12 -6.12 -13.35
C GLU A 82 -16.80 -5.89 -14.11
N PRO A 83 -16.20 -4.69 -14.04
CA PRO A 83 -14.86 -4.45 -14.59
C PRO A 83 -13.86 -5.42 -13.95
N PRO A 84 -12.74 -5.73 -14.62
CA PRO A 84 -11.70 -6.56 -14.00
C PRO A 84 -11.32 -5.98 -12.63
N PRO A 85 -11.01 -6.84 -11.63
CA PRO A 85 -10.52 -6.35 -10.35
C PRO A 85 -9.35 -5.42 -10.64
N ARG A 86 -9.33 -4.24 -10.01
CA ARG A 86 -8.17 -3.36 -10.06
C ARG A 86 -7.00 -4.19 -9.51
N HIS A 87 -5.86 -4.15 -10.22
CA HIS A 87 -4.65 -4.90 -9.88
C HIS A 87 -4.43 -4.92 -8.37
N GLY A 88 -4.25 -6.12 -7.81
CA GLY A 88 -4.01 -6.23 -6.37
C GLY A 88 -2.71 -5.52 -6.01
N TRP A 89 -2.55 -5.04 -4.78
CA TRP A 89 -1.27 -4.44 -4.34
C TRP A 89 -0.06 -5.35 -4.59
N ALA A 90 -0.23 -6.68 -4.52
CA ALA A 90 0.83 -7.63 -4.87
C ALA A 90 1.24 -7.57 -6.37
N GLU A 91 0.30 -7.21 -7.25
CA GLU A 91 0.51 -7.05 -8.69
C GLU A 91 1.11 -5.68 -9.01
N VAL A 92 0.63 -4.60 -8.38
CA VAL A 92 1.28 -3.28 -8.44
C VAL A 92 2.72 -3.40 -7.96
N LEU A 93 2.96 -4.02 -6.80
CA LEU A 93 4.31 -4.24 -6.28
C LEU A 93 5.14 -5.14 -7.20
N SER A 94 4.53 -6.03 -7.99
CA SER A 94 5.25 -6.93 -8.90
C SER A 94 6.00 -6.21 -10.01
N GLU A 95 5.49 -5.06 -10.45
CA GLU A 95 6.13 -4.21 -11.47
C GLU A 95 7.36 -3.47 -10.93
N PHE A 96 7.45 -3.31 -9.60
CA PHE A 96 8.52 -2.56 -8.93
C PHE A 96 9.40 -3.43 -8.02
N LYS A 97 9.40 -4.76 -8.22
CA LYS A 97 10.20 -5.69 -7.42
C LYS A 97 11.69 -5.47 -7.66
N SER A 98 12.43 -5.29 -6.57
CA SER A 98 13.89 -5.47 -6.60
C SER A 98 14.22 -6.94 -6.28
N PRO A 99 15.18 -7.56 -7.00
CA PRO A 99 15.43 -9.00 -6.93
C PRO A 99 15.92 -9.50 -5.56
N HIS A 100 16.55 -8.62 -4.77
CA HIS A 100 17.05 -8.91 -3.42
C HIS A 100 16.00 -8.65 -2.31
N ILE A 101 14.77 -8.25 -2.66
CA ILE A 101 13.68 -7.97 -1.71
C ILE A 101 12.65 -9.11 -1.79
N LYS A 102 12.36 -9.73 -0.64
CA LYS A 102 11.21 -10.60 -0.43
C LYS A 102 10.00 -9.75 -0.07
N TYR A 103 8.90 -9.90 -0.80
CA TYR A 103 7.64 -9.22 -0.50
C TYR A 103 6.66 -10.20 0.14
N VAL A 104 6.17 -9.88 1.34
CA VAL A 104 5.17 -10.66 2.07
C VAL A 104 3.88 -9.86 2.11
N CYS A 105 2.84 -10.33 1.42
CA CYS A 105 1.55 -9.64 1.34
C CYS A 105 0.48 -10.44 2.09
N PRO A 106 0.33 -10.28 3.42
CA PRO A 106 -0.72 -10.98 4.15
C PRO A 106 -2.10 -10.44 3.77
N HIS A 107 -3.11 -11.29 3.97
CA HIS A 107 -4.49 -10.96 3.65
C HIS A 107 -5.23 -10.61 4.94
N ALA A 108 -5.99 -9.51 4.91
CA ALA A 108 -6.87 -9.16 6.01
C ALA A 108 -7.97 -10.22 6.21
N PRO A 109 -8.38 -10.52 7.47
CA PRO A 109 -9.51 -11.40 7.74
C PRO A 109 -10.84 -10.77 7.28
N LEU A 110 -11.85 -11.61 7.08
CA LEU A 110 -13.22 -11.13 6.82
C LEU A 110 -13.87 -10.74 8.15
N MET A 111 -14.32 -9.49 8.25
CA MET A 111 -15.03 -8.98 9.43
C MET A 111 -16.10 -7.94 9.03
N PRO A 112 -17.11 -7.69 9.88
CA PRO A 112 -18.08 -6.64 9.62
C PRO A 112 -17.43 -5.26 9.84
N VAL A 113 -17.65 -4.33 8.91
CA VAL A 113 -17.13 -2.95 9.02
C VAL A 113 -18.28 -1.97 9.30
N THR A 114 -18.22 -1.28 10.43
CA THR A 114 -19.26 -0.38 10.93
C THR A 114 -19.54 0.77 9.98
N LEU A 115 -18.51 1.44 9.46
CA LEU A 115 -18.61 2.51 8.46
C LEU A 115 -19.39 2.06 7.20
N ASN A 116 -19.31 0.78 6.86
CA ASN A 116 -19.97 0.20 5.70
C ASN A 116 -21.20 -0.63 6.10
N LEU A 117 -22.01 -0.12 7.05
CA LEU A 117 -23.27 -0.73 7.49
C LEU A 117 -23.11 -2.20 7.96
N ARG A 118 -21.98 -2.50 8.61
CA ARG A 118 -21.59 -3.84 9.10
C ARG A 118 -21.52 -4.91 8.01
N GLN A 119 -21.27 -4.53 6.76
CA GLN A 119 -21.01 -5.49 5.70
C GLN A 119 -19.72 -6.28 5.97
N MET A 120 -19.77 -7.60 5.70
CA MET A 120 -18.61 -8.49 5.81
C MET A 120 -17.64 -8.24 4.66
N MET A 121 -16.43 -7.78 4.98
CA MET A 121 -15.39 -7.53 3.98
C MET A 121 -13.99 -7.69 4.59
N PRO A 122 -12.93 -7.84 3.76
CA PRO A 122 -11.58 -7.91 4.27
C PRO A 122 -11.20 -6.60 4.96
N SER A 123 -10.86 -6.66 6.24
CA SER A 123 -10.45 -5.49 7.02
C SER A 123 -9.56 -5.93 8.19
N TRP A 124 -8.58 -5.11 8.56
CA TRP A 124 -7.66 -5.43 9.65
C TRP A 124 -8.26 -5.16 11.03
N PHE A 125 -9.09 -4.14 11.14
CA PHE A 125 -9.79 -3.71 12.34
C PHE A 125 -11.05 -2.94 11.93
N ASP A 126 -12.01 -2.74 12.85
CA ASP A 126 -13.24 -2.05 12.50
C ASP A 126 -12.97 -0.56 12.18
N ILE A 127 -13.65 -0.04 11.16
CA ILE A 127 -13.62 1.38 10.82
C ILE A 127 -14.96 1.96 11.23
N ILE A 128 -14.94 2.85 12.22
CA ILE A 128 -16.16 3.45 12.77
C ILE A 128 -16.47 4.77 12.04
N GLY A 129 -15.45 5.58 11.77
CA GLY A 129 -15.56 6.87 11.07
C GLY A 129 -14.26 7.26 10.37
N LEU A 130 -14.34 8.31 9.54
CA LEU A 130 -13.21 8.89 8.80
C LEU A 130 -13.07 10.40 9.08
N SER A 131 -13.40 10.85 10.30
CA SER A 131 -13.10 12.20 10.80
C SER A 131 -11.92 12.15 11.78
N PRO A 132 -11.18 13.26 12.00
CA PRO A 132 -10.11 13.29 13.00
C PRO A 132 -10.59 12.92 14.41
N ASP A 133 -11.85 13.20 14.71
CA ASP A 133 -12.45 12.98 16.03
C ASP A 133 -13.29 11.71 16.10
N ALA A 134 -13.27 10.88 15.04
CA ALA A 134 -13.95 9.60 15.05
C ALA A 134 -13.32 8.66 16.08
N SER A 135 -14.16 7.90 16.79
CA SER A 135 -13.68 6.78 17.61
C SER A 135 -12.99 5.74 16.73
N GLU A 136 -11.95 5.09 17.28
CA GLU A 136 -11.21 4.02 16.62
C GLU A 136 -11.37 2.69 17.38
N ASP A 137 -11.31 1.57 16.65
CA ASP A 137 -11.33 0.21 17.24
C ASP A 137 -9.96 -0.12 17.85
N GLU A 138 -9.67 0.46 19.02
CA GLU A 138 -8.40 0.31 19.71
C GLU A 138 -8.00 -1.16 19.90
N ASP A 139 -8.93 -1.99 20.36
CA ASP A 139 -8.67 -3.41 20.57
C ASP A 139 -8.41 -4.14 19.26
N GLY A 140 -9.15 -3.82 18.19
CA GLY A 140 -8.91 -4.38 16.86
C GLY A 140 -7.58 -3.98 16.28
N ILE A 141 -7.19 -2.71 16.40
CA ILE A 141 -5.88 -2.19 15.97
C ILE A 141 -4.77 -2.95 16.69
N LYS A 142 -4.86 -3.11 18.02
CA LYS A 142 -3.87 -3.85 18.83
C LYS A 142 -3.79 -5.33 18.42
N ARG A 143 -4.92 -6.01 18.20
CA ARG A 143 -4.96 -7.40 17.72
C ARG A 143 -4.35 -7.56 16.33
N ALA A 144 -4.66 -6.64 15.42
CA ALA A 144 -4.11 -6.64 14.07
C ALA A 144 -2.60 -6.40 14.09
N ALA A 145 -2.13 -5.49 14.94
CA ALA A 145 -0.71 -5.21 15.10
C ALA A 145 0.05 -6.45 15.59
N GLU A 146 -0.53 -7.21 16.52
CA GLU A 146 0.07 -8.47 16.98
C GLU A 146 0.19 -9.52 15.88
N THR A 147 -0.78 -9.58 14.97
CA THR A 147 -0.69 -10.46 13.79
C THR A 147 0.51 -10.08 12.92
N VAL A 148 0.75 -8.78 12.71
CA VAL A 148 1.89 -8.27 11.94
C VAL A 148 3.20 -8.50 12.69
N ARG A 149 3.25 -8.29 14.02
CA ARG A 149 4.42 -8.62 14.85
C ARG A 149 4.79 -10.09 14.74
N GLY A 150 3.80 -10.99 14.74
CA GLY A 150 4.04 -12.42 14.50
C GLY A 150 4.76 -12.70 13.17
N LEU A 151 4.41 -11.97 12.10
CA LEU A 151 5.11 -12.06 10.81
C LEU A 151 6.55 -11.51 10.89
N ILE A 152 6.75 -10.38 11.58
CA ILE A 152 8.10 -9.82 11.80
C ILE A 152 8.99 -10.84 12.53
N GLU A 153 8.49 -11.45 13.61
CA GLU A 153 9.22 -12.46 14.38
C GLU A 153 9.57 -13.70 13.55
N GLN A 154 8.67 -14.14 12.66
CA GLN A 154 8.93 -15.26 11.76
C GLN A 154 10.11 -14.96 10.82
N GLU A 155 10.17 -13.75 10.26
CA GLU A 155 11.25 -13.34 9.37
C GLU A 155 12.58 -13.15 10.11
N ILE A 156 12.53 -12.61 11.34
CA ILE A 156 13.70 -12.53 12.23
C ILE A 156 14.22 -13.93 12.54
N LYS A 157 13.34 -14.86 12.90
CA LYS A 157 13.71 -16.27 13.15
C LYS A 157 14.25 -16.97 11.89
N ALA A 158 13.82 -16.54 10.71
CA ALA A 158 14.35 -17.01 9.43
C ALA A 158 15.70 -16.38 9.06
N GLY A 159 16.28 -15.53 9.91
CA GLY A 159 17.61 -14.95 9.75
C GLY A 159 17.63 -13.53 9.17
N ILE A 160 16.47 -12.89 8.98
CA ILE A 160 16.40 -11.52 8.47
C ILE A 160 16.44 -10.53 9.65
N PRO A 161 17.50 -9.74 9.84
CA PRO A 161 17.56 -8.81 10.97
C PRO A 161 16.48 -7.73 10.86
N SER A 162 15.97 -7.23 12.00
CA SER A 162 14.83 -6.30 12.04
C SER A 162 15.06 -5.00 11.26
N HIS A 163 16.29 -4.49 11.22
CA HIS A 163 16.67 -3.31 10.45
C HIS A 163 16.65 -3.55 8.92
N ARG A 164 16.46 -4.80 8.46
CA ARG A 164 16.17 -5.19 7.08
C ARG A 164 14.72 -5.65 6.90
N ILE A 165 13.82 -5.19 7.76
CA ILE A 165 12.38 -5.40 7.61
C ILE A 165 11.72 -4.03 7.47
N VAL A 166 10.98 -3.84 6.38
CA VAL A 166 10.19 -2.63 6.13
C VAL A 166 8.71 -3.03 6.14
N LEU A 167 7.90 -2.29 6.90
CA LEU A 167 6.45 -2.40 6.82
C LEU A 167 5.94 -1.43 5.76
N ALA A 168 5.04 -1.88 4.90
CA ALA A 168 4.44 -1.06 3.88
C ALA A 168 2.93 -1.26 3.87
N GLY A 169 2.15 -0.22 3.64
CA GLY A 169 0.71 -0.38 3.52
C GLY A 169 0.00 0.81 2.93
N PHE A 170 -1.22 0.55 2.46
CA PHE A 170 -2.12 1.56 1.90
C PHE A 170 -3.37 1.72 2.75
N SER A 171 -3.83 2.96 2.94
CA SER A 171 -5.03 3.28 3.71
C SER A 171 -4.99 2.61 5.09
N GLN A 172 -6.00 1.82 5.46
CA GLN A 172 -6.00 1.06 6.72
C GLN A 172 -4.73 0.19 6.92
N GLY A 173 -4.17 -0.39 5.85
CA GLY A 173 -2.93 -1.17 5.96
C GLY A 173 -1.70 -0.30 6.24
N GLY A 174 -1.68 0.94 5.74
CA GLY A 174 -0.64 1.92 6.06
C GLY A 174 -0.74 2.39 7.51
N ALA A 175 -1.97 2.63 7.98
CA ALA A 175 -2.25 2.94 9.38
C ALA A 175 -1.75 1.83 10.32
N LEU A 176 -2.05 0.57 9.99
CA LEU A 176 -1.56 -0.57 10.74
C LEU A 176 -0.03 -0.70 10.70
N SER A 177 0.60 -0.41 9.55
CA SER A 177 2.06 -0.45 9.40
C SER A 177 2.74 0.56 10.32
N LEU A 178 2.24 1.80 10.34
CA LEU A 178 2.74 2.86 11.22
C LEU A 178 2.60 2.47 12.69
N TYR A 179 1.39 2.08 13.11
CA TYR A 179 1.14 1.70 14.50
C TYR A 179 2.02 0.54 14.94
N THR A 180 2.13 -0.51 14.11
CA THR A 180 2.94 -1.69 14.44
C THR A 180 4.42 -1.34 14.55
N ALA A 181 4.96 -0.52 13.65
CA ALA A 181 6.37 -0.12 13.69
C ALA A 181 6.70 0.71 14.94
N LEU A 182 5.82 1.65 15.31
CA LEU A 182 6.01 2.56 16.46
C LEU A 182 5.75 1.91 17.82
N THR A 183 5.18 0.71 17.84
CA THR A 183 4.89 -0.05 19.07
C THR A 183 5.58 -1.42 19.04
N SER A 184 6.50 -1.63 18.11
CA SER A 184 7.29 -2.85 18.01
C SER A 184 8.37 -2.87 19.07
N ARG A 185 8.75 -4.04 19.58
CA ARG A 185 9.97 -4.15 20.43
C ARG A 185 11.26 -4.01 19.62
N HIS A 186 11.17 -4.19 18.30
CA HIS A 186 12.30 -4.13 17.39
C HIS A 186 12.30 -2.83 16.60
N LYS A 187 13.46 -2.20 16.50
CA LYS A 187 13.70 -1.12 15.54
C LYS A 187 13.73 -1.71 14.13
N LEU A 188 12.77 -1.28 13.29
CA LEU A 188 12.62 -1.74 11.91
C LEU A 188 13.46 -0.90 10.94
N GLY A 189 13.65 -1.40 9.73
CA GLY A 189 14.40 -0.73 8.66
C GLY A 189 13.66 0.46 8.04
N GLY A 190 12.35 0.54 8.22
CA GLY A 190 11.56 1.69 7.83
C GLY A 190 10.07 1.38 7.66
N VAL A 191 9.31 2.41 7.29
CA VAL A 191 7.87 2.30 7.00
C VAL A 191 7.53 3.02 5.70
N VAL A 192 6.69 2.40 4.86
CA VAL A 192 6.05 3.02 3.70
C VAL A 192 4.55 3.15 3.98
N ALA A 193 4.07 4.37 4.09
CA ALA A 193 2.72 4.70 4.52
C ALA A 193 1.97 5.47 3.41
N LEU A 194 1.10 4.78 2.66
CA LEU A 194 0.43 5.33 1.48
C LEU A 194 -1.03 5.70 1.80
N SER A 195 -1.42 6.96 1.55
CA SER A 195 -2.78 7.51 1.71
C SER A 195 -3.48 7.04 2.98
N CYS A 196 -2.83 7.23 4.14
CA CYS A 196 -3.27 6.68 5.42
C CYS A 196 -3.15 7.72 6.56
N TRP A 197 -3.36 7.26 7.79
CA TRP A 197 -3.25 8.05 9.02
C TRP A 197 -2.53 7.25 10.11
N LEU A 198 -2.02 7.91 11.15
CA LEU A 198 -1.56 7.25 12.38
C LEU A 198 -2.77 6.97 13.29
N PRO A 199 -3.16 5.71 13.52
CA PRO A 199 -4.26 5.41 14.41
C PRO A 199 -3.83 5.55 15.87
N LEU A 200 -4.78 5.83 16.74
CA LEU A 200 -4.58 6.08 18.18
C LEU A 200 -3.54 7.17 18.43
N ARG A 201 -3.49 8.19 17.56
CA ARG A 201 -2.43 9.21 17.54
C ARG A 201 -2.16 9.85 18.91
N ASP A 202 -3.22 10.03 19.71
CA ASP A 202 -3.17 10.75 20.99
C ASP A 202 -2.57 9.87 22.10
N SER A 203 -2.53 8.55 21.91
CA SER A 203 -1.82 7.62 22.79
C SER A 203 -0.29 7.74 22.71
N PHE A 204 0.23 8.33 21.63
CA PHE A 204 1.67 8.57 21.45
C PHE A 204 2.05 9.92 22.09
N THR A 205 2.20 9.96 23.41
CA THR A 205 2.39 11.22 24.15
C THR A 205 3.79 11.82 23.99
N GLN A 206 4.85 11.01 24.18
CA GLN A 206 6.25 11.41 23.98
C GLN A 206 7.08 10.24 23.43
N SER A 207 8.12 10.56 22.66
CA SER A 207 9.10 9.57 22.23
C SER A 207 9.96 9.15 23.42
N ASP A 208 10.02 7.86 23.70
CA ASP A 208 11.00 7.28 24.63
C ASP A 208 12.37 7.04 23.95
N GLY A 209 12.50 7.43 22.67
CA GLY A 209 13.70 7.24 21.86
C GLY A 209 13.83 5.86 21.22
N THR A 210 13.00 4.88 21.60
CA THR A 210 13.10 3.48 21.13
C THR A 210 13.06 3.37 19.61
N HIS A 211 12.23 4.20 18.98
CA HIS A 211 12.05 4.23 17.52
C HIS A 211 12.67 5.46 16.83
N ALA A 212 13.41 6.30 17.56
CA ALA A 212 14.01 7.49 16.98
C ALA A 212 14.88 7.15 15.76
N GLY A 213 14.69 7.88 14.66
CA GLY A 213 15.40 7.70 13.41
C GLY A 213 14.93 6.52 12.55
N VAL A 214 13.82 5.83 12.87
CA VAL A 214 13.21 4.87 11.93
C VAL A 214 12.72 5.64 10.70
N PRO A 215 13.22 5.34 9.49
CA PRO A 215 12.86 6.10 8.29
C PRO A 215 11.41 5.82 7.87
N VAL A 216 10.67 6.88 7.53
CA VAL A 216 9.30 6.78 7.03
C VAL A 216 9.17 7.52 5.71
N LEU A 217 8.73 6.81 4.68
CA LEU A 217 8.17 7.42 3.48
C LEU A 217 6.64 7.45 3.63
N GLN A 218 6.08 8.64 3.73
CA GLN A 218 4.64 8.85 3.71
C GLN A 218 4.24 9.53 2.41
N CYS A 219 3.26 8.95 1.72
CA CYS A 219 2.76 9.42 0.42
C CYS A 219 1.26 9.68 0.50
N HIS A 220 0.78 10.75 -0.13
CA HIS A 220 -0.65 11.08 -0.11
C HIS A 220 -1.12 11.75 -1.41
N GLY A 221 -2.33 11.43 -1.86
CA GLY A 221 -2.96 12.11 -2.98
C GLY A 221 -3.62 13.43 -2.57
N GLU A 222 -3.37 14.54 -3.27
CA GLU A 222 -3.95 15.85 -2.92
C GLU A 222 -5.46 15.95 -3.17
N ALA A 223 -6.00 15.07 -4.01
CA ALA A 223 -7.43 14.98 -4.31
C ALA A 223 -8.12 13.80 -3.60
N ASP A 224 -7.50 13.26 -2.55
CA ASP A 224 -8.07 12.17 -1.76
C ASP A 224 -9.26 12.66 -0.92
N VAL A 225 -10.44 12.13 -1.23
CA VAL A 225 -11.70 12.46 -0.54
C VAL A 225 -12.10 11.42 0.51
N LEU A 226 -11.41 10.28 0.58
CA LEU A 226 -11.69 9.21 1.53
C LEU A 226 -10.82 9.34 2.78
N VAL A 227 -9.53 9.57 2.58
CA VAL A 227 -8.58 9.93 3.65
C VAL A 227 -8.06 11.32 3.29
N PRO A 228 -8.67 12.40 3.81
CA PRO A 228 -8.29 13.75 3.42
C PRO A 228 -6.80 14.02 3.61
N PRO A 229 -6.14 14.80 2.73
CA PRO A 229 -4.71 15.14 2.84
C PRO A 229 -4.32 15.72 4.20
N LEU A 230 -5.25 16.39 4.87
CA LEU A 230 -5.08 16.89 6.24
C LEU A 230 -4.69 15.77 7.22
N PHE A 231 -5.22 14.56 7.08
CA PHE A 231 -4.88 13.43 7.97
C PHE A 231 -3.46 12.97 7.72
N GLY A 232 -3.05 12.97 6.45
CA GLY A 232 -1.67 12.73 6.06
C GLY A 232 -0.74 13.76 6.69
N GLN A 233 -1.06 15.05 6.60
CA GLN A 233 -0.27 16.13 7.19
C GLN A 233 -0.15 15.99 8.72
N LEU A 234 -1.27 15.82 9.43
CA LEU A 234 -1.28 15.63 10.89
C LEU A 234 -0.47 14.40 11.30
N THR A 235 -0.55 13.33 10.52
CA THR A 235 0.26 12.11 10.71
C THR A 235 1.74 12.40 10.53
N ALA A 236 2.13 13.09 9.46
CA ALA A 236 3.53 13.42 9.19
C ALA A 236 4.12 14.29 10.31
N ASP A 237 3.38 15.28 10.80
CA ASP A 237 3.81 16.16 11.88
C ASP A 237 3.97 15.38 13.20
N LYS A 238 3.02 14.48 13.50
CA LYS A 238 3.14 13.59 14.65
C LYS A 238 4.35 12.66 14.53
N LEU A 239 4.57 12.06 13.37
CA LEU A 239 5.72 11.18 13.12
C LEU A 239 7.04 11.93 13.27
N ARG A 240 7.17 13.16 12.76
CA ARG A 240 8.37 13.99 12.95
C ARG A 240 8.66 14.25 14.43
N SER A 241 7.62 14.46 15.24
CA SER A 241 7.78 14.63 16.70
C SER A 241 8.23 13.36 17.41
N LEU A 242 7.86 12.18 16.90
CA LEU A 242 8.18 10.89 17.52
C LEU A 242 9.54 10.33 17.06
N LEU A 243 9.87 10.50 15.78
CA LEU A 243 10.99 9.85 15.10
C LEU A 243 12.16 10.79 14.81
N GLY A 244 11.93 12.10 14.87
CA GLY A 244 12.85 13.14 14.41
C GLY A 244 12.48 13.65 13.01
N PRO A 245 12.74 14.95 12.72
CA PRO A 245 12.29 15.59 11.49
C PRO A 245 12.89 14.95 10.23
N ASP A 246 14.17 14.56 10.28
CA ASP A 246 14.89 14.00 9.12
C ASP A 246 14.50 12.55 8.81
N ALA A 247 13.84 11.87 9.76
CA ALA A 247 13.39 10.50 9.57
C ALA A 247 12.14 10.39 8.68
N VAL A 248 11.38 11.49 8.51
CA VAL A 248 10.06 11.46 7.86
C VAL A 248 10.07 12.25 6.56
N THR A 249 9.97 11.53 5.45
CA THR A 249 9.73 12.11 4.13
C THR A 249 8.24 12.06 3.82
N PHE A 250 7.59 13.22 3.70
CA PHE A 250 6.18 13.34 3.30
C PHE A 250 6.08 13.89 1.88
N LYS A 251 5.50 13.10 0.97
CA LYS A 251 5.28 13.48 -0.43
C LYS A 251 3.80 13.53 -0.77
N THR A 252 3.40 14.55 -1.50
CA THR A 252 2.04 14.68 -2.03
C THR A 252 2.03 14.60 -3.55
N TYR A 253 0.96 14.06 -4.11
CA TYR A 253 0.80 13.87 -5.55
C TYR A 253 -0.43 14.62 -6.05
N ARG A 254 -0.22 15.63 -6.89
CA ARG A 254 -1.25 16.53 -7.38
C ARG A 254 -2.28 15.79 -8.24
N GLY A 255 -3.56 15.97 -7.91
CA GLY A 255 -4.68 15.37 -8.66
C GLY A 255 -4.87 13.86 -8.41
N LEU A 256 -4.01 13.23 -7.61
CA LEU A 256 -4.20 11.85 -7.18
C LEU A 256 -5.31 11.78 -6.11
N GLY A 257 -6.31 10.94 -6.33
CA GLY A 257 -7.35 10.62 -5.34
C GLY A 257 -6.92 9.49 -4.39
N HIS A 258 -7.88 8.72 -3.87
CA HIS A 258 -7.59 7.54 -3.04
C HIS A 258 -7.12 6.34 -3.88
N SER A 259 -5.91 6.43 -4.42
CA SER A 259 -5.27 5.44 -5.31
C SER A 259 -3.75 5.60 -5.22
N SER A 260 -3.01 4.79 -5.99
CA SER A 260 -1.60 5.01 -6.29
C SER A 260 -1.35 5.56 -7.69
N THR A 261 -0.13 6.01 -7.93
CA THR A 261 0.41 6.46 -9.23
C THR A 261 1.80 5.85 -9.48
N GLN A 262 2.24 5.80 -10.74
CA GLN A 262 3.57 5.30 -11.10
C GLN A 262 4.69 6.12 -10.46
N GLU A 263 4.53 7.44 -10.35
CA GLU A 263 5.49 8.34 -9.70
C GLU A 263 5.68 7.97 -8.22
N GLU A 264 4.58 7.72 -7.50
CA GLU A 264 4.57 7.27 -6.11
C GLU A 264 5.28 5.91 -5.97
N MET A 265 5.01 4.97 -6.87
CA MET A 265 5.67 3.66 -6.84
C MET A 265 7.18 3.73 -7.12
N ILE A 266 7.63 4.69 -7.94
CA ILE A 266 9.06 4.96 -8.15
C ILE A 266 9.71 5.48 -6.86
N ASP A 267 9.03 6.36 -6.14
CA ASP A 267 9.50 6.86 -4.84
C ASP A 267 9.57 5.75 -3.78
N VAL A 268 8.55 4.89 -3.73
CA VAL A 268 8.55 3.69 -2.87
C VAL A 268 9.73 2.80 -3.19
N LYS A 269 9.97 2.52 -4.48
CA LYS A 269 11.11 1.70 -4.90
C LYS A 269 12.45 2.30 -4.44
N LYS A 270 12.67 3.59 -4.71
CA LYS A 270 13.89 4.30 -4.28
C LYS A 270 14.09 4.24 -2.77
N PHE A 271 13.02 4.42 -2.00
CA PHE A 271 13.07 4.32 -0.54
C PHE A 271 13.50 2.92 -0.10
N LEU A 272 12.86 1.87 -0.63
CA LEU A 272 13.20 0.48 -0.29
C LEU A 272 14.66 0.14 -0.62
N GLU A 273 15.15 0.57 -1.78
CA GLU A 273 16.54 0.35 -2.22
C GLU A 273 17.55 1.16 -1.38
N THR A 274 17.15 2.31 -0.84
CA THR A 274 17.99 3.10 0.06
C THR A 274 18.09 2.46 1.44
N GLN A 275 16.97 1.98 1.99
CA GLN A 275 16.96 1.38 3.31
C GLN A 275 17.73 0.07 3.36
N VAL A 276 17.76 -0.66 2.25
CA VAL A 276 18.48 -1.92 2.15
C VAL A 276 19.16 -2.05 0.78
N PRO A 277 20.39 -1.53 0.65
CA PRO A 277 21.14 -1.63 -0.59
C PRO A 277 21.47 -3.09 -0.92
N ASP A 278 21.59 -3.37 -2.23
CA ASP A 278 22.05 -4.68 -2.70
C ASP A 278 23.45 -4.92 -2.13
N SER A 279 23.58 -6.03 -1.42
CA SER A 279 24.78 -6.33 -0.66
C SER A 279 25.70 -7.11 -1.59
N ASN A 280 26.53 -6.40 -2.37
CA ASN A 280 27.62 -6.98 -3.17
C ASN A 280 28.41 -8.04 -2.36
#